data_AF-A0A349BP29-F1
#
_entry.id   AF-A0A349BP29-F1
#
_cell.length_a   1.000
_cell.length_b   1.000
_cell.length_c   1.000
_cell.angle_alpha   90.00
_cell.angle_beta   90.00
_cell.angle_gamma   90.00
#
_symmetry.space_group_name_H-M   'P 1'
#
loop_
_entity.id
_entity.type
_entity.pdbx_description
1 polymer ?
#
loop_
_entity_poly.entity_id
_entity_poly.type
_entity_poly.pdbx_seq_one_letter_code
_entity_poly.pdbx_strand_id
1 'polypeptide(L)' 'PRSIEGVEVAILFRESNQGWKISLRSNGKVDVSNMALEFGGGGHSMAAGFFIQGGHEEVKKRVVDSARTFL' A
#
# COMPACT_ATOMS: atom_id res chain seq x y z
N PRO A 1 1.12 13.32 -3.27
CA PRO A 1 1.23 12.50 -2.04
C PRO A 1 2.61 12.52 -1.38
N ARG A 2 3.72 12.30 -2.13
CA ARG A 2 5.11 12.32 -1.59
C ARG A 2 5.61 13.69 -1.12
N SER A 3 4.79 14.73 -1.21
CA SER A 3 5.13 16.12 -0.94
C SER A 3 4.56 16.64 0.38
N ILE A 4 3.95 15.75 1.19
CA ILE A 4 3.42 16.10 2.51
C ILE A 4 4.54 15.85 3.52
N GLU A 5 4.93 16.89 4.24
CA GLU A 5 5.97 16.82 5.26
C GLU A 5 5.62 15.79 6.35
N GLY A 6 6.61 15.00 6.76
CA GLY A 6 6.44 13.94 7.78
C GLY A 6 5.80 12.65 7.27
N VAL A 7 5.35 12.56 6.02
CA VAL A 7 4.80 11.30 5.46
C VAL A 7 5.93 10.42 4.94
N GLU A 8 6.07 9.24 5.55
CA GLU A 8 7.02 8.19 5.13
C GLU A 8 6.44 7.29 4.03
N VAL A 9 5.18 6.89 4.19
CA VAL A 9 4.45 6.03 3.24
C VAL A 9 3.06 6.60 2.94
N ALA A 10 2.70 6.64 1.67
CA ALA A 10 1.36 6.96 1.20
C ALA A 10 0.71 5.74 0.54
N ILE A 11 -0.53 5.47 0.92
CA ILE A 11 -1.34 4.35 0.44
C ILE A 11 -2.59 4.91 -0.24
N LEU A 12 -2.80 4.54 -1.50
CA LEU A 12 -4.00 4.90 -2.25
C LEU A 12 -4.85 3.64 -2.50
N PHE A 13 -6.07 3.67 -2.02
CA PHE A 13 -7.10 2.66 -2.29
C PHE A 13 -7.95 3.15 -3.47
N ARG A 14 -8.02 2.35 -4.53
CA ARG A 14 -8.92 2.59 -5.66
C ARG A 14 -9.87 1.42 -5.81
N GLU A 15 -11.16 1.67 -5.66
CA GLU A 15 -12.20 0.67 -5.89
C GLU A 15 -12.30 0.29 -7.37
N SER A 16 -12.66 -0.97 -7.60
CA SER A 16 -12.99 -1.53 -8.90
C SER A 16 -14.10 -2.56 -8.73
N ASN A 17 -14.72 -2.98 -9.83
CA ASN A 17 -15.82 -3.95 -9.82
C ASN A 17 -15.45 -5.31 -9.19
N GLN A 18 -14.16 -5.62 -9.01
CA GLN A 18 -13.68 -6.91 -8.54
C GLN A 18 -12.94 -6.84 -7.19
N GLY A 19 -12.83 -5.64 -6.59
CA GLY A 19 -12.01 -5.41 -5.40
C GLY A 19 -11.23 -4.09 -5.49
N TRP A 20 -10.07 -4.03 -4.85
CA TRP A 20 -9.31 -2.81 -4.63
C TRP A 20 -7.93 -2.87 -5.25
N LYS A 21 -7.58 -1.84 -6.05
CA LYS A 21 -6.21 -1.58 -6.47
C LYS A 21 -5.54 -0.72 -5.42
N ILE A 22 -4.46 -1.22 -4.83
CA ILE A 22 -3.66 -0.51 -3.84
C ILE A 22 -2.38 -0.01 -4.48
N SER A 23 -2.10 1.28 -4.35
CA SER A 23 -0.85 1.89 -4.80
C SER A 23 -0.08 2.45 -3.61
N LEU A 24 1.16 2.01 -3.46
CA LEU A 24 2.06 2.40 -2.38
C LEU A 24 3.13 3.35 -2.91
N ARG A 25 3.45 4.39 -2.14
CA ARG A 25 4.57 5.29 -2.42
C ARG A 25 5.34 5.55 -1.14
N SER A 26 6.66 5.48 -1.20
CA SER A 26 7.56 5.82 -0.11
C SER A 26 8.29 7.12 -0.41
N ASN A 27 8.70 7.85 0.63
CA ASN A 27 9.63 8.97 0.49
C ASN A 27 11.11 8.52 0.36
N GLY A 28 11.40 7.24 0.54
CA GLY A 28 12.74 6.65 0.40
C GLY A 28 13.25 5.90 1.63
N LYS A 29 12.64 6.07 2.81
CA LYS A 29 13.07 5.35 4.03
C LYS A 29 12.50 3.94 4.17
N VAL A 30 11.34 3.70 3.56
CA VAL A 30 10.61 2.42 3.69
C VAL A 30 10.54 1.73 2.33
N ASP A 31 10.92 0.45 2.27
CA ASP A 31 10.74 -0.38 1.07
C ASP A 31 9.30 -0.90 0.99
N VAL A 32 8.49 -0.26 0.14
CA VAL A 32 7.08 -0.65 -0.06
C VAL A 32 6.89 -1.85 -0.99
N SER A 33 7.96 -2.33 -1.65
CA SER A 33 7.87 -3.52 -2.50
C SER A 33 7.68 -4.78 -1.67
N ASN A 34 8.33 -4.86 -0.50
CA ASN A 34 8.15 -5.98 0.43
C ASN A 34 6.70 -6.09 0.92
N MET A 35 6.08 -4.96 1.30
CA MET A 35 4.66 -4.93 1.65
C MET A 35 3.78 -5.39 0.48
N ALA A 36 4.04 -4.94 -0.74
CA ALA A 36 3.25 -5.36 -1.90
C ALA A 36 3.38 -6.86 -2.20
N LEU A 37 4.55 -7.46 -1.96
CA LEU A 37 4.78 -8.89 -2.14
C LEU A 37 3.95 -9.75 -1.17
N GLU A 38 3.72 -9.29 0.07
CA GLU A 38 2.85 -10.01 1.04
C GLU A 38 1.42 -10.20 0.53
N PHE A 39 0.95 -9.27 -0.32
CA PHE A 39 -0.37 -9.32 -0.93
C PHE A 39 -0.36 -9.87 -2.37
N GLY A 40 0.75 -10.49 -2.79
CA GLY A 40 0.89 -11.07 -4.14
C GLY A 40 1.04 -10.05 -5.26
N GLY A 41 1.39 -8.81 -4.94
CA GLY A 41 1.75 -7.79 -5.93
C GLY A 41 3.26 -7.63 -6.08
N GLY A 42 3.72 -6.40 -6.30
CA GLY A 42 5.14 -6.10 -6.43
C GLY A 42 5.41 -4.67 -6.90
N GLY A 43 6.67 -4.41 -7.27
CA GLY A 43 7.13 -3.12 -7.77
C GLY A 43 8.54 -2.80 -7.28
N HIS A 44 8.79 -1.53 -7.00
CA HIS A 44 10.08 -1.01 -6.52
C HIS A 44 9.98 -0.50 -5.09
N SER A 45 11.12 -0.36 -4.44
CA SER A 45 11.22 0.08 -3.04
C SER A 45 10.48 1.38 -2.74
N MET A 46 10.40 2.30 -3.71
CA MET A 46 9.68 3.57 -3.54
C MET A 46 8.27 3.60 -4.14
N ALA A 47 7.91 2.61 -4.94
CA ALA A 47 6.64 2.57 -5.65
C ALA A 47 6.24 1.13 -5.98
N ALA A 48 5.21 0.65 -5.31
CA ALA A 48 4.69 -0.70 -5.50
C ALA A 48 3.16 -0.69 -5.49
N GLY A 49 2.56 -1.84 -5.74
CA GLY A 49 1.12 -1.99 -5.67
C GLY A 49 0.67 -3.44 -5.78
N PHE A 50 -0.58 -3.67 -5.43
CA PHE A 50 -1.21 -4.98 -5.46
C PHE A 50 -2.73 -4.84 -5.64
N PHE A 51 -3.37 -5.97 -5.89
CA PHE A 51 -4.83 -6.07 -5.98
C PHE A 51 -5.33 -6.96 -4.85
N ILE A 52 -6.41 -6.56 -4.19
CA ILE A 52 -6.98 -7.31 -3.08
C ILE A 52 -8.52 -7.27 -3.14
N GLN A 53 -9.15 -8.40 -2.87
CA GLN A 53 -10.60 -8.51 -2.77
C GLN A 53 -11.04 -8.38 -1.30
N GLY A 54 -12.27 -7.91 -1.09
CA GLY A 54 -12.86 -7.77 0.24
C GLY A 54 -13.66 -6.49 0.41
N GLY A 55 -14.35 -6.39 1.54
CA GLY A 55 -15.09 -5.18 1.92
C GLY A 55 -14.14 -4.02 2.24
N HIS A 56 -14.62 -2.78 2.08
CA HIS A 56 -13.81 -1.57 2.30
C HIS A 56 -13.08 -1.57 3.65
N GLU A 57 -13.80 -1.79 4.75
CA GLU A 57 -13.23 -1.75 6.10
C GLU A 57 -12.24 -2.89 6.36
N GLU A 58 -12.52 -4.10 5.87
CA GLU A 58 -11.62 -5.24 5.99
C GLU A 58 -10.30 -4.98 5.26
N VAL A 59 -10.39 -4.57 4.00
CA VAL A 59 -9.22 -4.28 3.15
C VAL A 59 -8.41 -3.13 3.75
N LYS A 60 -9.08 -2.04 4.15
CA LYS A 60 -8.41 -0.91 4.79
C LYS A 60 -7.67 -1.33 6.05
N LYS A 61 -8.30 -2.11 6.93
CA LYS A 61 -7.66 -2.61 8.16
C LYS A 61 -6.43 -3.46 7.83
N ARG A 62 -6.58 -4.46 6.97
CA ARG A 62 -5.47 -5.37 6.60
C ARG A 62 -4.27 -4.63 6.02
N VAL A 63 -4.52 -3.68 5.12
CA VAL A 63 -3.46 -2.90 4.45
C VAL A 63 -2.79 -1.93 5.41
N VAL A 64 -3.54 -1.24 6.27
CA VAL A 64 -2.96 -0.31 7.26
C VAL A 64 -2.18 -1.05 8.34
N ASP A 65 -2.68 -2.21 8.80
CA ASP A 65 -1.98 -3.03 9.80
C ASP A 65 -0.66 -3.58 9.24
N SER A 66 -0.64 -4.05 8.00
CA SER A 66 0.62 -4.45 7.33
C SER A 66 1.55 -3.24 7.18
N ALA A 67 1.07 -2.07 6.74
CA ALA A 67 1.95 -0.90 6.61
C ALA A 67 2.65 -0.51 7.93
N ARG A 68 2.01 -0.72 9.08
CA ARG A 68 2.60 -0.45 10.41
C ARG A 68 3.77 -1.37 10.76
N THR A 69 3.89 -2.55 10.15
CA THR A 69 5.03 -3.45 10.41
C THR A 69 6.28 -3.08 9.61
N PHE A 70 6.17 -2.14 8.66
CA PHE A 70 7.27 -1.64 7.82
C PHE A 70 7.74 -0.22 8.21
N LEU A 71 7.11 0.39 9.21
CA LEU A 71 7.49 1.70 9.79
C LEU A 71 8.31 1.49 11.07
#